data_AF-K9X717-F1
#
_entry.id   AF-K9X717-F1
#
_cell.length_a   1.000
_cell.length_b   1.000
_cell.length_c   1.000
_cell.angle_alpha   90.00
_cell.angle_beta   90.00
_cell.angle_gamma   90.00
#
_symmetry.space_group_name_H-M   'P 1'
#
loop_
_entity.id
_entity.type
_entity.pdbx_description
1 polymer ?
#
loop_
_entity_poly.entity_id
_entity_poly.type
_entity_poly.pdbx_seq_one_letter_code
_entity_poly.pdbx_strand_id
1 'polypeptide(L)'
;MRPRRNQTSCNSDIFLDYPATKTELADILGVHRNTVVNWCDLAFWRIGHFRNAYPKKSDGTTDRESPLSPYQSWVICKLGRAMLHTRNKERLKEAIKAKQNEFSRYAYENQRKNVFKLGA
;
A
#
# COMPACT_ATOMS: atom_id res chain seq x y z
N MET A 1 -7.14 15.62 10.98
CA MET A 1 -6.32 15.16 9.84
C MET A 1 -5.70 16.41 9.21
N ARG A 2 -4.37 16.58 9.22
CA ARG A 2 -3.75 17.79 8.61
C ARG A 2 -4.00 17.79 7.09
N PRO A 3 -4.17 18.96 6.45
CA PRO A 3 -4.35 19.06 5.01
C PRO A 3 -3.11 18.51 4.28
N ARG A 4 -3.35 17.88 3.12
CA ARG A 4 -2.30 17.26 2.30
C ARG A 4 -1.39 18.34 1.70
N ARG A 5 -0.16 17.96 1.37
CA ARG A 5 0.75 18.84 0.59
C ARG A 5 0.26 19.04 -0.85
N ASN A 6 -0.48 18.09 -1.42
CA ASN A 6 -1.07 18.19 -2.77
C ASN A 6 -2.44 17.46 -2.85
N GLN A 7 -3.38 17.98 -3.64
CA GLN A 7 -4.72 17.40 -3.84
C GLN A 7 -4.70 16.13 -4.70
N THR A 8 -3.69 15.95 -5.57
CA THR A 8 -3.58 14.80 -6.48
C THR A 8 -2.72 13.65 -5.93
N SER A 9 -2.15 13.82 -4.74
CA SER A 9 -1.42 12.79 -4.01
C SER A 9 -2.17 11.47 -3.94
N CYS A 10 -1.54 10.40 -4.42
CA CYS A 10 -2.07 9.04 -4.57
C CYS A 10 -3.00 8.78 -5.78
N ASN A 11 -3.20 9.66 -6.76
CA ASN A 11 -4.18 9.37 -7.84
C ASN A 11 -3.81 8.19 -8.77
N SER A 12 -2.54 7.81 -8.82
CA SER A 12 -2.01 6.77 -9.70
C SER A 12 -1.43 5.63 -8.87
N ASP A 13 -1.45 4.41 -9.40
CA ASP A 13 -0.72 3.30 -8.78
C ASP A 13 0.79 3.47 -9.00
N ILE A 14 1.57 3.24 -7.95
CA ILE A 14 3.03 3.29 -8.01
C ILE A 14 3.58 1.88 -7.99
N PHE A 15 4.48 1.61 -8.93
CA PHE A 15 5.25 0.37 -9.01
C PHE A 15 6.71 0.73 -8.78
N LEU A 16 7.21 0.46 -7.57
CA LEU A 16 8.61 0.65 -7.23
C LEU A 16 9.41 -0.58 -7.65
N ASP A 17 10.65 -0.39 -8.10
CA ASP A 17 11.56 -1.49 -8.42
C ASP A 17 12.45 -1.88 -7.22
N TYR A 18 12.32 -1.17 -6.10
CA TYR A 18 13.12 -1.35 -4.89
C TYR A 18 12.25 -1.31 -3.62
N PRO A 19 12.74 -1.88 -2.49
CA PRO A 19 12.08 -1.74 -1.20
C PRO A 19 12.18 -0.31 -0.67
N ALA A 20 11.06 0.29 -0.26
CA ALA A 20 11.01 1.68 0.23
C ALA A 20 10.62 1.76 1.70
N THR A 21 11.26 2.66 2.44
CA THR A 21 10.87 2.97 3.81
C THR A 21 9.52 3.68 3.87
N LYS A 22 8.86 3.64 5.04
CA LYS A 22 7.59 4.35 5.25
C LYS A 22 7.72 5.87 5.06
N THR A 23 8.91 6.42 5.30
CA THR A 23 9.22 7.83 5.12
C THR A 23 9.33 8.15 3.64
N GLU A 24 10.16 7.42 2.88
CA GLU A 24 10.29 7.61 1.44
C GLU A 24 8.95 7.44 0.72
N LEU A 25 8.16 6.43 1.10
CA LEU A 25 6.84 6.22 0.52
C LEU A 25 5.89 7.38 0.84
N ALA A 26 6.00 7.99 2.02
CA ALA A 26 5.20 9.15 2.38
C ALA A 26 5.58 10.38 1.53
N ASP A 27 6.87 10.57 1.27
CA ASP A 27 7.38 11.64 0.41
C ASP A 27 6.93 11.45 -1.04
N ILE A 28 7.06 10.24 -1.59
CA ILE A 28 6.58 9.89 -2.94
C ILE A 28 5.08 10.14 -3.07
N LEU A 29 4.30 9.74 -2.07
CA LEU A 29 2.85 9.91 -2.07
C LEU A 29 2.41 11.35 -1.73
N GLY A 30 3.30 12.21 -1.24
CA GLY A 30 2.97 13.56 -0.78
C GLY A 30 2.04 13.58 0.45
N VAL A 31 2.12 12.56 1.30
CA VAL A 31 1.32 12.43 2.53
C VAL A 31 2.23 12.42 3.76
N HIS A 32 1.64 12.58 4.95
CA HIS A 32 2.41 12.47 6.19
C HIS A 32 2.79 11.01 6.49
N ARG A 33 3.99 10.78 7.05
CA ARG A 33 4.46 9.43 7.45
C ARG A 33 3.44 8.67 8.30
N ASN A 34 2.82 9.32 9.29
CA ASN A 34 1.78 8.69 10.12
C ASN A 34 0.57 8.20 9.32
N THR A 35 0.25 8.83 8.18
CA THR A 35 -0.81 8.35 7.28
C THR A 35 -0.41 7.02 6.65
N VAL A 36 0.83 6.90 6.17
CA VAL A 36 1.38 5.65 5.65
C VAL A 36 1.39 4.57 6.73
N VAL A 37 1.85 4.90 7.94
CA VAL A 37 1.82 3.96 9.09
C VAL A 37 0.40 3.44 9.35
N ASN A 38 -0.59 4.32 9.38
CA ASN A 38 -1.99 3.91 9.58
C ASN A 38 -2.52 3.01 8.46
N TRP A 39 -2.09 3.24 7.21
CA TRP A 39 -2.45 2.38 6.08
C TRP A 39 -1.73 1.03 6.15
N CYS A 40 -0.46 1.01 6.54
CA CYS A 40 0.29 -0.22 6.78
C CYS A 40 -0.37 -1.08 7.86
N ASP A 41 -0.83 -0.47 8.95
CA ASP A 41 -1.52 -1.19 10.02
C ASP A 41 -2.84 -1.79 9.53
N LEU A 42 -3.62 -1.02 8.79
CA LEU A 42 -4.85 -1.52 8.19
C LEU A 42 -4.59 -2.70 7.23
N ALA A 43 -3.61 -2.56 6.34
CA ALA A 43 -3.21 -3.59 5.40
C ALA A 43 -2.71 -4.85 6.11
N PHE A 44 -1.88 -4.70 7.13
CA PHE A 44 -1.34 -5.79 7.93
C PHE A 44 -2.43 -6.65 8.57
N TRP A 45 -3.49 -6.01 9.11
CA TRP A 45 -4.59 -6.72 9.77
C TRP A 45 -5.64 -7.27 8.82
N ARG A 46 -5.74 -6.75 7.59
CA ARG A 46 -6.83 -7.09 6.67
C ARG A 46 -6.39 -7.85 5.42
N ILE A 47 -5.12 -7.80 5.03
CA ILE A 47 -4.61 -8.41 3.80
C ILE A 47 -3.53 -9.42 4.18
N GLY A 48 -3.88 -10.71 4.15
CA GLY A 48 -2.97 -11.79 4.54
C GLY A 48 -1.67 -11.80 3.74
N HIS A 49 -1.75 -11.61 2.42
CA HIS A 49 -0.58 -11.52 1.54
C HIS A 49 0.35 -10.35 1.88
N PHE A 50 -0.20 -9.22 2.33
CA PHE A 50 0.57 -8.05 2.76
C PHE A 50 1.37 -8.35 4.04
N ARG A 51 0.72 -9.02 5.00
CA ARG A 51 1.37 -9.47 6.24
C ARG A 51 2.49 -10.48 5.96
N ASN A 52 2.25 -11.41 5.05
CA ASN A 52 3.20 -12.47 4.70
C ASN A 52 4.35 -11.99 3.82
N ALA A 53 4.28 -10.76 3.29
CA ALA A 53 5.36 -10.17 2.51
C ALA A 53 6.47 -9.53 3.36
N TYR A 54 6.23 -9.32 4.66
CA TYR A 54 7.27 -8.87 5.58
C TYR A 54 8.25 -9.99 5.91
N PRO A 55 9.54 -9.68 6.10
CA PRO A 55 10.52 -10.64 6.57
C PRO A 55 10.19 -11.09 8.01
N LYS A 56 10.71 -12.25 8.37
CA LYS A 56 10.61 -12.80 9.72
C LYS A 56 11.86 -12.46 10.51
N LYS A 57 11.67 -12.05 11.77
CA LYS A 57 12.75 -11.88 12.74
C LYS A 57 13.25 -13.25 13.20
N SER A 58 14.36 -13.25 13.93
CA SER A 58 14.93 -14.45 14.55
C SER A 58 13.97 -15.16 15.51
N ASP A 59 13.02 -14.43 16.11
CA ASP A 59 11.98 -14.96 17.00
C ASP A 59 10.74 -15.51 16.24
N GLY A 60 10.76 -15.50 14.90
CA GLY A 60 9.65 -15.93 14.05
C GLY A 60 8.51 -14.91 13.91
N THR A 61 8.58 -13.78 14.62
CA THR A 61 7.63 -12.68 14.47
C THR A 61 7.88 -11.92 13.18
N THR A 62 6.88 -11.18 12.73
CA THR A 62 6.99 -10.39 11.51
C THR A 62 7.73 -9.07 11.78
N ASP A 63 8.80 -8.79 11.03
CA ASP A 63 9.50 -7.53 11.14
C ASP A 63 8.76 -6.39 10.43
N ARG A 64 8.10 -5.54 11.22
CA ARG A 64 7.32 -4.41 10.72
C ARG A 64 8.17 -3.14 10.53
N GLU A 65 9.41 -3.13 11.00
CA GLU A 65 10.31 -1.99 10.81
C GLU A 65 11.10 -2.08 9.50
N SER A 66 11.12 -3.27 8.86
CA SER A 66 11.73 -3.45 7.56
C SER A 66 11.13 -2.49 6.51
N PRO A 67 11.92 -2.11 5.49
CA PRO A 67 11.39 -1.46 4.29
C PRO A 67 10.24 -2.25 3.67
N LEU A 68 9.30 -1.54 3.06
CA LEU A 68 8.16 -2.11 2.36
C LEU A 68 8.64 -2.62 0.99
N SER A 69 8.34 -3.88 0.70
CA SER A 69 8.58 -4.45 -0.64
C SER A 69 7.79 -3.69 -1.72
N PRO A 70 8.19 -3.76 -3.00
CA PRO A 70 7.44 -3.22 -4.13
C PRO A 70 5.93 -3.51 -4.10
N TYR A 71 5.57 -4.76 -3.82
CA TYR A 71 4.18 -5.19 -3.68
C TYR A 71 3.47 -4.49 -2.51
N GLN A 72 4.11 -4.40 -1.35
CA GLN A 72 3.54 -3.71 -0.20
C GLN A 72 3.34 -2.22 -0.49
N SER A 73 4.32 -1.56 -1.10
CA SER A 73 4.22 -0.15 -1.51
C SER A 73 3.05 0.09 -2.47
N TRP A 74 2.85 -0.80 -3.45
CA TRP A 74 1.68 -0.77 -4.33
C TRP A 74 0.34 -0.94 -3.58
N VAL A 75 0.27 -1.89 -2.63
CA VAL A 75 -0.94 -2.06 -1.80
C VAL A 75 -1.25 -0.79 -1.01
N ILE A 76 -0.25 -0.14 -0.41
CA ILE A 76 -0.43 1.11 0.33
C ILE A 76 -0.92 2.23 -0.59
N CYS A 77 -0.36 2.35 -1.79
CA CYS A 77 -0.82 3.32 -2.78
C CYS A 77 -2.31 3.11 -3.14
N LYS A 78 -2.70 1.86 -3.40
CA LYS A 78 -4.08 1.47 -3.70
C LYS A 78 -5.03 1.75 -2.55
N LEU A 79 -4.59 1.52 -1.30
CA LEU A 79 -5.37 1.88 -0.10
C LEU A 79 -5.53 3.40 0.06
N GLY A 80 -4.48 4.17 -0.24
CA GLY A 80 -4.54 5.63 -0.24
C GLY A 80 -5.60 6.17 -1.22
N ARG A 81 -5.69 5.56 -2.41
CA ARG A 81 -6.75 5.82 -3.40
C ARG A 81 -8.13 5.47 -2.88
N ALA A 82 -8.29 4.25 -2.35
CA ALA A 82 -9.58 3.83 -1.82
C ALA A 82 -10.04 4.73 -0.65
N MET A 83 -9.13 5.21 0.19
CA MET A 83 -9.43 6.20 1.24
C MET A 83 -9.87 7.55 0.67
N LEU A 84 -9.31 8.00 -0.45
CA LEU A 84 -9.74 9.23 -1.11
C LEU A 84 -11.20 9.20 -1.53
N HIS A 85 -11.65 8.06 -2.08
CA HIS A 85 -13.02 7.89 -2.55
C HIS A 85 -14.01 7.65 -1.41
N THR A 86 -13.66 6.80 -0.44
CA THR A 86 -14.59 6.42 0.64
C THR A 86 -14.67 7.43 1.76
N ARG A 87 -13.58 8.17 2.04
CA ARG A 87 -13.41 9.10 3.18
C ARG A 87 -13.80 8.53 4.56
N ASN A 88 -13.98 7.20 4.67
CA ASN A 88 -14.43 6.51 5.88
C ASN A 88 -13.67 5.18 6.04
N LYS A 89 -13.03 5.04 7.21
CA LYS A 89 -12.17 3.89 7.54
C LYS A 89 -12.94 2.56 7.64
N GLU A 90 -14.19 2.58 8.13
CA GLU A 90 -15.01 1.36 8.23
C GLU A 90 -15.45 0.88 6.86
N ARG A 91 -15.92 1.80 6.01
CA ARG A 91 -16.26 1.47 4.61
C ARG A 91 -15.06 0.94 3.83
N LEU A 92 -13.85 1.46 4.11
CA LEU A 92 -12.65 0.92 3.51
C LEU A 92 -12.36 -0.52 3.98
N LYS A 93 -12.55 -0.84 5.27
CA LYS A 93 -12.38 -2.22 5.76
C LYS A 93 -13.34 -3.18 5.04
N GLU A 94 -14.60 -2.78 4.87
CA GLU A 94 -15.60 -3.56 4.15
C GLU A 94 -15.21 -3.74 2.67
N ALA A 95 -14.75 -2.68 2.01
CA ALA A 95 -14.28 -2.74 0.63
C ALA A 95 -13.08 -3.68 0.47
N ILE A 96 -12.10 -3.65 1.38
CA ILE A 96 -10.95 -4.57 1.38
C ILE A 96 -11.44 -6.02 1.58
N LYS A 97 -12.42 -6.24 2.46
CA LYS A 97 -12.99 -7.57 2.71
C LYS A 97 -13.72 -8.11 1.48
N ALA A 98 -14.50 -7.27 0.80
CA ALA A 98 -15.24 -7.66 -0.41
C ALA A 98 -14.30 -7.94 -1.60
N LYS A 99 -13.11 -7.32 -1.64
CA LYS A 99 -12.20 -7.35 -2.79
C LYS A 99 -10.80 -7.85 -2.43
N GLN A 100 -10.70 -8.85 -1.55
CA GLN A 100 -9.41 -9.43 -1.11
C GLN A 100 -8.51 -9.82 -2.30
N ASN A 101 -9.09 -10.43 -3.34
CA ASN A 101 -8.37 -10.90 -4.52
C ASN A 101 -7.69 -9.76 -5.30
N GLU A 102 -8.24 -8.55 -5.26
CA GLU A 102 -7.65 -7.37 -5.90
C GLU A 102 -6.35 -6.90 -5.22
N PHE A 103 -6.05 -7.40 -4.02
CA PHE A 103 -4.81 -7.12 -3.28
C PHE A 103 -3.83 -8.29 -3.34
N SER A 104 -4.10 -9.32 -4.14
CA SER A 104 -3.18 -10.46 -4.28
C SER A 104 -1.89 -10.09 -5.02
N ARG A 105 -0.83 -10.90 -4.84
CA ARG A 105 0.40 -10.77 -5.64
C ARG A 105 0.14 -10.97 -7.14
N TYR A 106 -0.82 -11.83 -7.48
CA TYR A 106 -1.23 -12.04 -8.87
C TYR A 106 -1.81 -10.76 -9.49
N ALA A 107 -2.69 -10.06 -8.75
CA ALA A 107 -3.23 -8.79 -9.20
C ALA A 107 -2.13 -7.72 -9.38
N TYR A 108 -1.15 -7.68 -8.47
CA TYR A 108 0.02 -6.80 -8.59
C TYR A 108 0.81 -7.06 -9.88
N GLU A 109 1.20 -8.31 -10.15
CA GLU A 109 1.98 -8.64 -11.35
C GLU A 109 1.21 -8.35 -12.64
N ASN A 110 -0.10 -8.62 -12.68
CA ASN A 110 -0.91 -8.30 -13.85
C ASN A 110 -1.01 -6.79 -14.11
N GLN A 111 -1.24 -6.00 -13.06
CA GLN A 111 -1.30 -4.55 -13.22
C GLN A 111 0.06 -3.98 -13.61
N ARG A 112 1.14 -4.47 -12.99
CA ARG A 112 2.51 -4.08 -13.33
C ARG A 112 2.79 -4.33 -14.82
N LYS A 113 2.54 -5.56 -15.30
CA LYS A 113 2.72 -5.92 -16.72
C LYS A 113 1.89 -5.03 -17.66
N ASN A 114 0.65 -4.72 -17.31
CA ASN A 114 -0.21 -3.89 -18.17
C ASN A 114 0.32 -2.46 -18.29
N VAL A 115 0.83 -1.87 -17.20
CA VAL A 115 1.43 -0.53 -17.24
C VAL A 115 2.71 -0.53 -18.08
N PHE A 116 3.58 -1.52 -17.90
CA PHE A 116 4.82 -1.61 -18.69
C PHE A 116 4.58 -1.92 -20.17
N LYS A 117 3.50 -2.63 -20.53
CA LYS A 117 3.11 -2.85 -21.93
C LYS A 117 2.53 -1.61 -22.62
N LEU A 118 1.98 -0.67 -21.87
CA LEU A 118 1.44 0.59 -22.43
C LEU A 118 2.51 1.66 -22.64
N GLY A 119 3.71 1.46 -22.07
CA GLY A 119 4.85 2.37 -22.22
C GLY A 119 5.93 1.88 -23.19
N ALA A 120 5.69 0.78 -23.90
CA ALA A 120 6.55 0.21 -24.95
C ALA A 120 5.85 0.37 -26.31
#